data_AF-S8C041-F1
#
_entry.id   AF-S8C041-F1
#
_cell.length_a   1.000
_cell.length_b   1.000
_cell.length_c   1.000
_cell.angle_alpha   90.00
_cell.angle_beta   90.00
_cell.angle_gamma   90.00
#
_symmetry.space_group_name_H-M   'P 1'
#
loop_
_entity.id
_entity.type
_entity.pdbx_description
1 polymer ?
#
loop_
_entity_poly.entity_id
_entity_poly.type
_entity_poly.pdbx_seq_one_letter_code
_entity_poly.pdbx_strand_id
1 'polypeptide(L)'
;GNYADAIACYNEVLRIDPLAVDGLVNRGNTYKEIGRVNEAVQDYLRAIAIRPAMAEAHANLASAYKDSGHVEAAIKSYKQALILRPDFPEATCNLLHTLQCVCDWEGRDKMFVEVEGILRRQIKMSVIPSVQPFHAIAYPLDPMLALDI
;
A
#
# COMPACT_ATOMS: atom_id res chain seq x y z
N GLY A 1 1.08 -18.47 5.50
CA GLY A 1 -0.24 -18.90 6.00
C GLY A 1 -0.90 -19.84 5.01
N ASN A 2 -1.99 -20.52 5.39
CA ASN A 2 -2.77 -21.29 4.41
C ASN A 2 -3.69 -20.35 3.61
N TYR A 3 -3.18 -19.85 2.48
CA TYR A 3 -3.89 -18.87 1.65
C TYR A 3 -5.16 -19.43 1.01
N ALA A 4 -5.20 -20.73 0.73
CA ALA A 4 -6.37 -21.38 0.15
C ALA A 4 -7.56 -21.37 1.12
N ASP A 5 -7.33 -21.70 2.39
CA ASP A 5 -8.35 -21.66 3.43
C ASP A 5 -8.85 -20.23 3.67
N ALA A 6 -7.95 -19.25 3.68
CA ALA A 6 -8.32 -17.84 3.84
C ALA A 6 -9.25 -17.37 2.70
N ILE A 7 -8.92 -17.69 1.44
CA ILE A 7 -9.79 -17.39 0.30
C ILE A 7 -11.14 -18.09 0.43
N ALA A 8 -11.19 -19.35 0.87
CA ALA A 8 -12.43 -20.07 1.08
C ALA A 8 -13.32 -19.39 2.14
N CYS A 9 -12.73 -18.97 3.26
CA CYS A 9 -13.43 -18.21 4.30
C CYS A 9 -13.98 -16.89 3.77
N TYR A 10 -13.19 -16.10 3.03
CA TYR A 10 -13.67 -14.84 2.46
C TYR A 10 -14.73 -15.03 1.37
N ASN A 11 -14.65 -16.12 0.60
CA ASN A 11 -15.71 -16.48 -0.34
C ASN A 11 -17.03 -16.73 0.39
N GLU A 12 -17.01 -17.39 1.55
CA GLU A 12 -18.22 -17.62 2.35
C GLU A 12 -18.76 -16.32 2.94
N VAL A 13 -17.89 -15.44 3.45
CA VAL A 13 -18.28 -14.09 3.89
C VAL A 13 -19.00 -13.34 2.78
N LEU A 14 -18.45 -13.36 1.56
CA LEU A 14 -19.00 -12.65 0.41
C LEU A 14 -20.22 -13.34 -0.22
N ARG A 15 -20.44 -14.63 0.08
CA ARG A 15 -21.66 -15.35 -0.26
C ARG A 15 -22.81 -14.92 0.65
N ILE A 16 -22.53 -14.72 1.94
CA ILE A 16 -23.52 -14.27 2.93
C ILE A 16 -23.81 -12.78 2.79
N ASP A 17 -22.76 -11.96 2.68
CA ASP A 17 -22.84 -10.52 2.47
C ASP A 17 -21.96 -10.09 1.28
N PRO A 18 -22.54 -9.95 0.07
CA PRO A 18 -21.81 -9.50 -1.12
C PRO A 18 -21.30 -8.05 -1.04
N LEU A 19 -21.69 -7.29 -0.02
CA LEU A 19 -21.28 -5.91 0.23
C LEU A 19 -20.25 -5.79 1.36
N ALA A 20 -19.79 -6.91 1.93
CA ALA A 20 -18.78 -6.95 2.98
C ALA A 20 -17.41 -6.46 2.46
N VAL A 21 -17.19 -5.14 2.54
CA VAL A 21 -16.00 -4.45 2.03
C VAL A 21 -14.71 -5.00 2.62
N ASP A 22 -14.69 -5.29 3.93
CA ASP A 22 -13.49 -5.80 4.60
C ASP A 22 -13.16 -7.22 4.13
N GLY A 23 -14.18 -8.01 3.77
CA GLY A 23 -14.02 -9.32 3.15
C GLY A 23 -13.40 -9.23 1.75
N LEU A 24 -13.84 -8.26 0.93
CA LEU A 24 -13.24 -7.98 -0.38
C LEU A 24 -11.78 -7.56 -0.24
N VAL A 25 -11.47 -6.60 0.64
CA VAL A 25 -10.09 -6.12 0.83
C VAL A 25 -9.18 -7.25 1.30
N ASN A 26 -9.60 -8.05 2.27
CA ASN A 26 -8.77 -9.12 2.80
C ASN A 26 -8.59 -10.29 1.82
N ARG A 27 -9.62 -10.60 1.01
CA ARG A 27 -9.47 -11.58 -0.08
C ARG A 27 -8.54 -11.05 -1.17
N GLY A 28 -8.65 -9.77 -1.52
CA GLY A 28 -7.74 -9.10 -2.43
C GLY A 28 -6.29 -9.14 -1.95
N ASN A 29 -6.05 -8.86 -0.66
CA ASN A 29 -4.71 -8.98 -0.06
C ASN A 29 -4.19 -10.41 -0.20
N THR A 30 -5.04 -11.41 0.09
CA THR A 30 -4.67 -12.82 -0.03
C THR A 30 -4.34 -13.22 -1.47
N TYR A 31 -5.10 -12.72 -2.45
CA TYR A 31 -4.80 -12.93 -3.87
C TYR A 31 -3.47 -12.29 -4.28
N LYS A 32 -3.19 -11.07 -3.81
CA LYS A 32 -1.94 -10.37 -4.06
C LYS A 32 -0.74 -11.17 -3.54
N GLU A 33 -0.82 -11.67 -2.30
CA GLU A 33 0.26 -12.47 -1.67
C GLU A 33 0.60 -13.75 -2.45
N ILE A 34 -0.36 -14.33 -3.18
CA ILE A 34 -0.14 -15.53 -4.00
C ILE A 34 0.08 -15.23 -5.49
N GLY A 35 0.32 -13.96 -5.84
CA GLY A 35 0.60 -13.52 -7.21
C GLY A 35 -0.62 -13.42 -8.14
N ARG A 36 -1.83 -13.60 -7.62
CA ARG A 36 -3.11 -13.45 -8.35
C ARG A 36 -3.53 -11.98 -8.38
N VAL A 37 -2.68 -11.14 -8.95
CA VAL A 37 -2.79 -9.67 -8.89
C VAL A 37 -4.07 -9.17 -9.57
N ASN A 38 -4.50 -9.80 -10.66
CA ASN A 38 -5.72 -9.40 -11.37
C ASN A 38 -6.97 -9.57 -10.50
N GLU A 39 -7.09 -10.70 -9.81
CA GLU A 39 -8.19 -10.95 -8.87
C GLU A 39 -8.15 -9.99 -7.67
N ALA A 40 -6.95 -9.66 -7.18
CA ALA A 40 -6.79 -8.65 -6.14
C ALA A 40 -7.31 -7.28 -6.58
N VAL A 41 -6.96 -6.83 -7.80
CA VAL A 41 -7.44 -5.57 -8.38
C VAL A 41 -8.97 -5.56 -8.47
N GLN A 42 -9.60 -6.65 -8.92
CA GLN A 42 -11.07 -6.72 -9.00
C GLN A 42 -11.73 -6.58 -7.63
N ASP A 43 -11.18 -7.23 -6.61
CA ASP A 43 -11.70 -7.15 -5.25
C ASP A 43 -11.55 -5.73 -4.67
N TYR A 44 -10.41 -5.07 -4.86
CA TYR A 44 -10.22 -3.70 -4.42
C TYR A 44 -11.11 -2.70 -5.15
N LEU A 45 -11.27 -2.84 -6.48
CA LEU A 45 -12.18 -1.99 -7.26
C LEU A 45 -13.62 -2.14 -6.78
N ARG A 46 -14.06 -3.38 -6.49
CA ARG A 46 -15.38 -3.62 -5.91
C ARG A 46 -15.52 -3.02 -4.51
N ALA A 47 -14.49 -3.14 -3.67
CA ALA A 47 -14.46 -2.51 -2.34
C ALA A 47 -14.60 -0.98 -2.44
N ILE A 48 -13.88 -0.35 -3.36
CA ILE A 48 -13.95 1.10 -3.62
C ILE A 48 -15.32 1.51 -4.18
N ALA A 49 -15.92 0.71 -5.07
CA ALA A 49 -17.25 0.98 -5.60
C ALA A 49 -18.32 1.01 -4.51
N ILE A 50 -18.18 0.16 -3.48
CA ILE A 50 -19.10 0.10 -2.34
C ILE A 50 -18.77 1.20 -1.31
N ARG A 51 -17.48 1.44 -1.03
CA ARG A 51 -17.01 2.42 -0.05
C ARG A 51 -15.88 3.29 -0.65
N PRO A 52 -16.22 4.35 -1.40
CA PRO A 52 -15.23 5.17 -2.12
C PRO A 52 -14.21 5.88 -1.22
N ALA A 53 -14.58 6.14 0.03
CA ALA A 53 -13.75 6.84 1.01
C ALA A 53 -12.81 5.93 1.83
N MET A 54 -12.65 4.65 1.45
CA MET A 54 -11.77 3.72 2.16
C MET A 54 -10.31 3.85 1.68
N ALA A 55 -9.49 4.59 2.42
CA ALA A 55 -8.10 4.84 2.07
C ALA A 55 -7.28 3.56 1.86
N GLU A 56 -7.50 2.52 2.68
CA GLU A 56 -6.82 1.23 2.59
C GLU A 56 -7.08 0.53 1.25
N ALA A 57 -8.32 0.59 0.75
CA ALA A 57 -8.68 -0.04 -0.52
C ALA A 57 -7.95 0.66 -1.69
N HIS A 58 -7.82 1.99 -1.65
CA HIS A 58 -7.04 2.76 -2.63
C HIS A 58 -5.54 2.44 -2.54
N ALA A 59 -4.98 2.36 -1.34
CA ALA A 59 -3.57 2.02 -1.14
C ALA A 59 -3.24 0.59 -1.60
N ASN A 60 -4.12 -0.37 -1.33
CA ASN A 60 -3.94 -1.76 -1.77
C ASN A 60 -4.11 -1.92 -3.28
N LEU A 61 -5.06 -1.19 -3.88
CA LEU A 61 -5.18 -1.09 -5.33
C LEU A 61 -3.92 -0.48 -5.96
N ALA A 62 -3.38 0.58 -5.38
CA ALA A 62 -2.14 1.20 -5.83
C ALA A 62 -0.96 0.22 -5.78
N SER A 63 -0.86 -0.55 -4.69
CA SER A 63 0.14 -1.59 -4.51
C SER A 63 0.03 -2.67 -5.59
N ALA A 64 -1.17 -3.15 -5.89
CA ALA A 64 -1.41 -4.13 -6.96
C ALA A 64 -1.12 -3.58 -8.36
N TYR A 65 -1.43 -2.31 -8.63
CA TYR A 65 -1.04 -1.66 -9.89
C TYR A 65 0.48 -1.52 -10.02
N LYS A 66 1.18 -1.16 -8.94
CA LYS A 66 2.64 -1.10 -8.91
C LYS A 66 3.24 -2.45 -9.27
N ASP A 67 2.77 -3.52 -8.61
CA ASP A 67 3.30 -4.88 -8.78
C ASP A 67 2.98 -5.48 -10.16
N SER A 68 1.97 -4.96 -10.86
CA SER A 68 1.62 -5.33 -12.23
C SER A 68 2.19 -4.39 -13.31
N GLY A 69 3.01 -3.41 -12.93
CA GLY A 69 3.66 -2.47 -13.85
C GLY A 69 2.78 -1.31 -14.32
N HIS A 70 1.57 -1.16 -13.79
CA HIS A 70 0.66 -0.04 -14.09
C HIS A 70 0.98 1.18 -13.23
N VAL A 71 2.19 1.73 -13.38
CA VAL A 71 2.76 2.68 -12.42
C VAL A 71 1.98 4.00 -12.33
N GLU A 72 1.49 4.53 -13.44
CA GLU A 72 0.68 5.76 -13.44
C GLU A 72 -0.64 5.57 -12.69
N ALA A 73 -1.26 4.39 -12.81
CA ALA A 73 -2.45 4.04 -12.06
C ALA A 73 -2.15 3.89 -10.57
N ALA A 74 -0.98 3.32 -10.22
CA ALA A 74 -0.53 3.23 -8.83
C ALA A 74 -0.36 4.61 -8.19
N ILE A 75 0.30 5.55 -8.86
CA ILE A 75 0.50 6.93 -8.36
C ILE A 75 -0.84 7.61 -8.11
N LYS A 76 -1.79 7.51 -9.04
CA LYS A 76 -3.14 8.08 -8.86
C LYS A 76 -3.85 7.51 -7.64
N SER A 77 -3.82 6.18 -7.47
CA SER A 77 -4.47 5.50 -6.36
C SER A 77 -3.80 5.82 -5.01
N TYR A 78 -2.47 5.91 -4.93
CA TYR A 78 -1.78 6.35 -3.71
C TYR A 78 -2.13 7.80 -3.34
N LYS A 79 -2.15 8.71 -4.33
CA LYS A 79 -2.58 10.10 -4.11
C LYS A 79 -4.01 10.15 -3.58
N GLN A 80 -4.91 9.32 -4.13
CA GLN A 80 -6.29 9.24 -3.64
C GLN A 80 -6.36 8.70 -2.19
N ALA A 81 -5.56 7.69 -1.85
CA ALA A 81 -5.46 7.19 -0.47
C ALA A 81 -5.01 8.29 0.50
N LEU A 82 -4.02 9.11 0.11
CA LEU A 82 -3.50 10.22 0.91
C LEU A 82 -4.46 11.41 1.01
N ILE A 83 -5.30 11.65 0.00
CA ILE A 83 -6.40 12.63 0.10
C ILE A 83 -7.41 12.17 1.17
N LEU A 84 -7.73 10.88 1.21
CA LEU A 84 -8.69 10.31 2.16
C LEU A 84 -8.10 10.18 3.58
N ARG A 85 -6.80 9.89 3.67
CA ARG A 85 -6.06 9.78 4.93
C ARG A 85 -4.66 10.37 4.75
N PRO A 86 -4.43 11.63 5.14
CA PRO A 86 -3.12 12.26 5.02
C PRO A 86 -2.04 11.62 5.90
N ASP A 87 -2.39 11.17 7.11
CA ASP A 87 -1.49 10.42 7.99
C ASP A 87 -1.56 8.92 7.67
N PHE A 88 -0.99 8.54 6.52
CA PHE A 88 -0.95 7.15 6.07
C PHE A 88 0.48 6.74 5.65
N PRO A 89 1.33 6.36 6.64
CA PRO A 89 2.74 6.03 6.43
C PRO A 89 3.02 5.10 5.25
N GLU A 90 2.27 4.01 5.13
CA GLU A 90 2.45 3.02 4.06
C GLU A 90 2.18 3.61 2.68
N ALA A 91 1.14 4.44 2.53
CA ALA A 91 0.83 5.09 1.27
C ALA A 91 1.87 6.16 0.91
N THR A 92 2.34 6.96 1.88
CA THR A 92 3.39 7.97 1.67
C THR A 92 4.70 7.33 1.23
N CYS A 93 5.15 6.29 1.93
CA CYS A 93 6.40 5.61 1.62
C CYS A 93 6.34 4.89 0.27
N ASN A 94 5.23 4.21 -0.03
CA ASN A 94 5.06 3.54 -1.31
C ASN A 94 4.90 4.52 -2.48
N LEU A 95 4.24 5.68 -2.27
CA LEU A 95 4.17 6.72 -3.29
C LEU A 95 5.55 7.26 -3.61
N LEU A 96 6.35 7.61 -2.60
CA LEU A 96 7.72 8.08 -2.79
C LEU A 96 8.55 7.07 -3.60
N HIS A 97 8.53 5.79 -3.20
CA HIS A 97 9.21 4.74 -3.94
C HIS A 97 8.75 4.66 -5.40
N THR A 98 7.43 4.72 -5.62
CA THR A 98 6.84 4.63 -6.97
C THR A 98 7.27 5.80 -7.84
N LEU A 99 7.33 7.02 -7.30
CA LEU A 99 7.80 8.21 -8.01
C LEU A 99 9.29 8.12 -8.36
N GLN A 100 10.12 7.57 -7.46
CA GLN A 100 11.52 7.31 -7.76
C GLN A 100 11.72 6.34 -8.93
N CYS A 101 10.90 5.29 -9.02
CA CYS A 101 10.98 4.32 -10.12
C CYS A 101 10.70 4.94 -11.51
N VAL A 102 9.92 6.02 -11.57
CA VAL A 102 9.61 6.74 -12.82
C VAL A 102 10.40 8.03 -12.99
N CYS A 103 11.41 8.25 -12.15
CA CYS A 103 12.22 9.48 -12.15
C CYS A 103 11.38 10.76 -12.04
N ASP A 104 10.25 10.70 -11.32
CA ASP A 104 9.49 11.88 -10.95
C ASP A 104 10.09 12.47 -9.67
N TRP A 105 10.74 13.62 -9.84
CA TRP A 105 11.45 14.32 -8.78
C TRP A 105 10.70 15.55 -8.26
N GLU A 106 9.46 15.77 -8.69
CA GLU A 106 8.67 16.91 -8.24
C GLU A 106 8.42 16.83 -6.73
N GLY A 107 8.84 17.84 -5.98
CA GLY A 107 8.66 17.88 -4.52
C GLY A 107 9.47 16.85 -3.73
N ARG A 108 10.46 16.20 -4.37
CA ARG A 108 11.31 15.14 -3.80
C ARG A 108 11.84 15.46 -2.40
N ASP A 109 12.43 16.64 -2.22
CA ASP A 109 13.06 17.02 -0.94
C ASP A 109 12.06 17.03 0.21
N LYS A 110 10.84 17.52 -0.04
CA LYS A 110 9.77 17.55 0.98
C LYS A 110 9.30 16.15 1.33
N MET A 111 9.14 15.27 0.33
CA MET A 111 8.71 13.90 0.55
C MET A 111 9.75 13.09 1.34
N PHE A 112 11.05 13.30 1.09
CA PHE A 112 12.08 12.63 1.91
C PHE A 112 12.09 13.10 3.35
N VAL A 113 11.95 14.40 3.60
CA VAL A 113 11.82 14.93 4.97
C VAL A 113 10.61 14.32 5.69
N GLU A 114 9.49 14.18 4.99
CA GLU A 114 8.28 13.56 5.52
C GLU A 114 8.49 12.08 5.86
N VAL A 115 9.05 11.29 4.93
CA VAL A 115 9.34 9.87 5.11
C VAL A 115 10.38 9.64 6.21
N GLU A 116 11.43 10.44 6.27
CA GLU A 116 12.41 10.38 7.37
C GLU A 116 11.72 10.63 8.73
N GLY A 117 10.83 11.62 8.78
CA GLY A 117 10.03 11.90 9.98
C GLY A 117 9.14 10.73 10.39
N ILE A 118 8.51 10.04 9.43
CA ILE A 118 7.71 8.83 9.66
C ILE A 118 8.60 7.72 10.25
N LEU A 119 9.74 7.44 9.62
CA LEU A 119 10.67 6.38 10.02
C LEU A 119 11.18 6.59 11.45
N ARG A 120 11.65 7.81 11.76
CA ARG A 120 12.12 8.15 13.11
C ARG A 120 11.03 7.96 14.16
N ARG A 121 9.77 8.28 13.85
CA ARG A 121 8.64 8.05 14.76
C ARG A 121 8.38 6.55 14.96
N GLN A 122 8.34 5.76 13.88
CA GLN A 122 8.07 4.32 13.93
C GLN A 122 9.15 3.55 14.70
N ILE A 123 10.42 3.83 14.43
CA ILE A 123 11.57 3.24 15.14
C ILE A 123 11.50 3.57 16.63
N LYS A 124 11.24 4.83 16.99
CA LYS A 124 11.08 5.25 18.39
C LYS A 124 9.92 4.54 19.10
N MET A 125 8.86 4.20 18.36
CA MET A 125 7.71 3.44 18.88
C MET A 125 7.92 1.93 18.84
N SER A 126 9.09 1.44 18.38
CA SER A 126 9.37 0.01 18.18
C SER A 126 8.35 -0.68 17.26
N VAL A 127 7.82 0.06 16.28
CA VAL A 127 6.94 -0.46 15.22
C VAL A 127 7.78 -0.73 13.98
N ILE A 128 7.44 -1.79 13.25
CA ILE A 128 8.09 -2.11 11.97
C ILE A 128 7.91 -0.92 11.01
N PRO A 129 9.00 -0.37 10.44
CA PRO A 129 8.91 0.77 9.55
C PRO A 129 8.11 0.49 8.27
N SER A 130 7.39 1.49 7.77
CA SER A 130 6.57 1.37 6.54
C SER A 130 7.40 1.35 5.25
N VAL A 131 8.71 1.60 5.33
CA VAL A 131 9.65 1.45 4.21
C VAL A 131 10.27 0.07 4.26
N GLN A 132 10.26 -0.65 3.14
CA GLN A 132 10.97 -1.93 3.03
C GLN A 132 12.49 -1.68 3.10
N PRO A 133 13.28 -2.47 3.85
CA PRO A 133 14.72 -2.21 4.07
C PRO A 133 15.52 -1.99 2.78
N PHE A 134 15.23 -2.74 1.72
CA PHE A 134 15.91 -2.57 0.42
C PHE A 134 15.57 -1.24 -0.29
N HIS A 135 14.39 -0.67 -0.05
CA HIS A 135 14.05 0.65 -0.58
C HIS A 135 14.84 1.76 0.13
N ALA A 136 15.05 1.61 1.44
CA ALA A 136 15.77 2.62 2.25
C ALA A 136 17.21 2.86 1.76
N ILE A 137 17.86 1.84 1.16
CA ILE A 137 19.20 1.97 0.56
C ILE A 137 19.21 2.97 -0.61
N ALA A 138 18.09 3.10 -1.33
CA ALA A 138 17.96 4.04 -2.45
C ALA A 138 17.55 5.45 -1.99
N TYR A 139 17.39 5.67 -0.69
CA TYR A 139 16.92 6.93 -0.13
C TYR A 139 18.13 7.71 0.41
N PRO A 140 18.15 9.06 0.31
CA PRO A 140 19.20 9.89 0.89
C PRO A 140 18.98 10.03 2.41
N LEU A 141 18.88 8.90 3.12
CA LEU A 141 18.71 8.85 4.58
C LEU A 141 20.07 8.91 5.29
N ASP A 142 20.03 9.35 6.54
CA ASP A 142 21.16 9.19 7.45
C ASP A 142 21.57 7.70 7.55
N PRO A 143 22.87 7.35 7.43
CA PRO A 143 23.30 5.96 7.44
C PRO A 143 22.95 5.20 8.72
N MET A 144 22.92 5.86 9.88
CA MET A 144 22.52 5.22 11.13
C MET A 144 21.03 4.94 11.13
N LEU A 145 20.22 5.90 10.67
CA LEU A 145 18.78 5.69 10.49
C LEU A 145 18.49 4.53 9.54
N ALA A 146 19.25 4.37 8.45
CA ALA A 146 19.05 3.28 7.50
C ALA A 146 19.37 1.89 8.10
N LEU A 147 20.24 1.81 9.12
CA LEU A 147 20.57 0.58 9.84
C LEU A 147 19.49 0.18 10.86
N ASP A 148 18.68 1.13 11.30
CA ASP A 148 17.60 0.91 12.26
C ASP A 148 16.27 0.49 11.60
N ILE A 149 16.23 0.41 10.25
CA ILE A 149 15.09 -0.04 9.44
C ILE A 149 15.15 -1.55 9.20
#